data_AF-A0A7V9F144-F1
#
_entry.id   AF-A0A7V9F144-F1
#
_cell.length_a   1.000
_cell.length_b   1.000
_cell.length_c   1.000
_cell.angle_alpha   90.00
_cell.angle_beta   90.00
_cell.angle_gamma   90.00
#
_symmetry.space_group_name_H-M   'P 1'
#
loop_
_entity.id
_entity.type
_entity.pdbx_description
1 polymer ?
#
loop_
_entity_poly.entity_id
_entity_poly.type
_entity_poly.pdbx_seq_one_letter_code
_entity_poly.pdbx_strand_id
1 'polypeptide(L)'
;MATYDLLKGLPLTIESYSLEGYELKFSPEFTRLTTEFRLEGGGETGVGEDVIYGGLDHIALRDRGPVLDLAGEHTLGSLAERLDGLDLFPDPPEREDSRNYRRWAIESAALDLALRQAGRSLGDVLGREPKPLHYVVSMRLGGLEPKQPETSARLVDVLDRYPG
;
A
#
# COMPACT_ATOMS: atom_id res chain seq x y z
N MET A 1 15.19 -15.62 -14.13
CA MET A 1 14.83 -14.19 -14.26
C MET A 1 14.06 -13.81 -13.01
N ALA A 2 14.39 -12.71 -12.35
CA ALA A 2 13.64 -12.30 -11.16
C ALA A 2 12.26 -11.77 -11.57
N THR A 3 11.24 -11.91 -10.71
CA THR A 3 9.89 -11.40 -10.98
C THR A 3 9.91 -9.92 -11.34
N TYR A 4 10.78 -9.13 -10.69
CA TYR A 4 10.93 -7.70 -10.93
C TYR A 4 11.47 -7.36 -12.34
N ASP A 5 12.32 -8.21 -12.93
CA ASP A 5 12.86 -7.97 -14.28
C ASP A 5 11.76 -7.97 -15.36
N LEU A 6 10.65 -8.68 -15.11
CA LEU A 6 9.48 -8.72 -15.99
C LEU A 6 8.63 -7.43 -15.91
N LEU A 7 8.78 -6.66 -14.83
CA LEU A 7 7.96 -5.48 -14.54
C LEU A 7 8.71 -4.17 -14.78
N LYS A 8 10.01 -4.11 -14.45
CA LYS A 8 10.78 -2.86 -14.40
C LYS A 8 10.81 -2.07 -15.71
N GLY A 9 10.62 -2.74 -16.84
CA GLY A 9 10.59 -2.13 -18.18
C GLY A 9 9.21 -1.65 -18.64
N LEU A 10 8.15 -1.80 -17.83
CA LEU A 10 6.82 -1.31 -18.19
C LEU A 10 6.86 0.22 -18.36
N PRO A 11 6.46 0.77 -19.53
CA PRO A 11 6.32 2.20 -19.74
C PRO A 11 5.27 2.79 -18.80
N LEU A 12 5.52 4.02 -18.35
CA LEU A 12 4.67 4.71 -17.39
C LEU A 12 4.69 6.20 -17.68
N THR A 13 3.52 6.78 -17.95
CA THR A 13 3.37 8.24 -18.05
C THR A 13 2.59 8.74 -16.85
N ILE A 14 3.17 9.66 -16.07
CA ILE A 14 2.49 10.33 -14.95
C ILE A 14 2.29 11.78 -15.34
N GLU A 15 1.06 12.26 -15.27
CA GLU A 15 0.71 13.67 -15.49
C GLU A 15 0.59 14.42 -14.17
N SER A 16 -0.01 13.78 -13.17
CA SER A 16 -0.16 14.34 -11.82
C SER A 16 -0.43 13.24 -10.81
N TYR A 17 -0.53 13.63 -9.54
CA TYR A 17 -1.07 12.74 -8.52
C TYR A 17 -1.82 13.51 -7.45
N SER A 18 -2.69 12.79 -6.76
CA SER A 18 -3.44 13.28 -5.62
C SER A 18 -3.36 12.31 -4.45
N LEU A 19 -3.76 12.79 -3.27
CA LEU A 19 -3.80 12.03 -2.04
C LEU A 19 -5.25 11.94 -1.57
N GLU A 20 -5.73 10.73 -1.30
CA GLU A 20 -7.05 10.51 -0.73
C GLU A 20 -6.94 9.84 0.63
N GLY A 21 -7.57 10.45 1.63
CA GLY A 21 -7.45 10.02 3.01
C GLY A 21 -8.65 9.21 3.49
N TYR A 22 -8.39 8.07 4.12
CA TYR A 22 -9.40 7.24 4.76
C TYR A 22 -9.19 7.17 6.28
N GLU A 23 -10.28 6.90 6.98
CA GLU A 23 -10.30 6.60 8.40
C GLU A 23 -11.27 5.46 8.72
N LEU A 24 -10.88 4.58 9.63
CA LEU A 24 -11.72 3.50 10.13
C LEU A 24 -11.56 3.37 11.64
N LYS A 25 -12.64 3.62 12.38
CA LYS A 25 -12.67 3.46 13.84
C LYS A 25 -12.88 2.00 14.21
N PHE A 26 -11.86 1.36 14.79
CA PHE A 26 -11.91 -0.03 15.25
C PHE A 26 -12.32 -0.15 16.73
N SER A 27 -11.91 0.80 17.57
CA SER A 27 -12.33 0.93 18.97
C SER A 27 -12.36 2.40 19.40
N PRO A 28 -12.85 2.74 20.60
CA PRO A 28 -12.76 4.11 21.12
C PRO A 28 -11.32 4.67 21.16
N GLU A 29 -10.33 3.81 21.37
CA GLU A 29 -8.91 4.15 21.51
C GLU A 29 -8.10 3.96 20.22
N PHE A 30 -8.68 3.35 19.18
CA PHE A 30 -7.96 3.03 17.95
C PHE A 30 -8.78 3.37 16.70
N THR A 31 -8.34 4.42 16.02
CA THR A 31 -8.75 4.78 14.66
C THR A 31 -7.58 4.52 13.72
N ARG A 32 -7.81 3.76 12.67
CA ARG A 32 -6.84 3.50 11.61
C ARG A 32 -6.99 4.56 10.52
N LEU A 33 -5.90 5.23 10.18
CA LEU A 33 -5.82 6.07 8.99
C LEU A 33 -5.05 5.31 7.91
N THR A 34 -5.41 5.53 6.64
CA THR A 34 -4.63 5.13 5.46
C THR A 34 -4.72 6.21 4.39
N THR A 35 -3.72 6.35 3.53
CA THR A 35 -3.74 7.36 2.45
C THR A 35 -3.48 6.68 1.12
N GLU A 36 -4.37 6.85 0.15
CA GLU A 36 -4.11 6.43 -1.22
C GLU A 36 -3.30 7.48 -1.97
N PHE A 37 -2.25 7.03 -2.65
CA PHE A 37 -1.62 7.76 -3.75
C PHE A 37 -2.37 7.41 -5.03
N ARG A 38 -2.95 8.43 -5.67
CA ARG A 38 -3.66 8.27 -6.95
C ARG A 38 -2.83 8.95 -8.02
N LEU A 39 -2.17 8.18 -8.87
CA LEU A 39 -1.38 8.68 -10.00
C LEU A 39 -2.27 8.73 -11.24
N GLU A 40 -2.31 9.87 -11.91
CA GLU A 40 -3.09 10.10 -13.13
C GLU A 40 -2.15 10.22 -14.32
N GLY A 41 -2.48 9.59 -15.45
CA GLY A 41 -1.76 9.81 -16.71
C GLY A 41 -2.24 8.91 -17.85
N GLY A 42 -2.20 9.43 -19.08
CA GLY A 42 -2.62 8.66 -20.26
C GLY A 42 -4.11 8.27 -20.23
N GLY A 43 -4.93 9.06 -19.52
CA GLY A 43 -6.37 8.79 -19.33
C GLY A 43 -6.70 7.70 -18.30
N GLU A 44 -5.71 7.16 -17.62
CA GLU A 44 -5.85 6.11 -16.60
C GLU A 44 -5.44 6.61 -15.21
N THR A 45 -5.96 5.94 -14.18
CA THR A 45 -5.60 6.19 -12.78
C THR A 45 -5.04 4.91 -12.16
N GLY A 46 -3.83 4.98 -11.59
CA GLY A 46 -3.28 3.92 -10.75
C GLY A 46 -3.33 4.28 -9.27
N VAL A 47 -3.64 3.30 -8.43
CA VAL A 47 -3.81 3.50 -6.98
C VAL A 47 -2.89 2.61 -6.16
N GLY A 48 -2.38 3.16 -5.06
CA GLY A 48 -1.59 2.43 -4.08
C GLY A 48 -1.76 3.02 -2.69
N GLU A 49 -1.90 2.15 -1.69
CA GLU A 49 -2.28 2.54 -0.34
C GLU A 49 -1.07 2.60 0.59
N ASP A 50 -0.91 3.74 1.28
CA ASP A 50 -0.05 3.89 2.43
C ASP A 50 -0.71 3.24 3.65
N VAL A 51 -0.06 2.20 4.17
CA VAL A 51 -0.51 1.38 5.29
C VAL A 51 0.36 1.58 6.53
N ILE A 52 1.00 2.73 6.68
CA ILE A 52 1.66 3.11 7.94
C ILE A 52 0.67 3.03 9.11
N TYR A 53 1.17 2.63 10.29
CA TYR A 53 0.35 2.52 11.49
C TYR A 53 0.16 3.84 12.24
N GLY A 54 1.16 4.71 12.18
CA GLY A 54 1.15 6.02 12.80
C GLY A 54 0.17 6.95 12.12
N GLY A 55 -0.91 7.35 12.81
CA GLY A 55 -1.90 8.28 12.24
C GLY A 55 -1.29 9.66 11.93
N LEU A 56 -0.31 10.10 12.71
CA LEU A 56 0.38 11.38 12.50
C LEU A 56 1.15 11.41 11.18
N ASP A 57 1.76 10.29 10.76
CA ASP A 57 2.45 10.18 9.46
C ASP A 57 1.49 10.39 8.27
N HIS A 58 0.21 10.00 8.42
CA HIS A 58 -0.83 10.25 7.40
C HIS A 58 -1.29 11.71 7.40
N ILE A 59 -1.49 12.31 8.58
CA ILE A 59 -1.90 13.71 8.71
C ILE A 59 -0.82 14.61 8.10
N ALA A 60 0.44 14.42 8.51
CA ALA A 60 1.56 15.20 8.00
C ALA A 60 1.73 15.06 6.47
N LEU A 61 1.57 13.85 5.93
CA LEU A 61 1.58 13.62 4.48
C LEU A 61 0.46 14.41 3.76
N ARG A 62 -0.77 14.34 4.27
CA ARG A 62 -1.94 14.99 3.66
C ARG A 62 -1.83 16.51 3.74
N ASP A 63 -1.34 17.04 4.86
CA ASP A 63 -1.08 18.47 5.07
C ASP A 63 0.01 18.99 4.13
N ARG A 64 1.07 18.20 3.90
CA ARG A 64 2.11 18.51 2.91
C ARG A 64 1.54 18.58 1.49
N GLY A 65 0.57 17.73 1.16
CA GLY A 65 -0.05 17.66 -0.16
C GLY A 65 0.86 17.05 -1.24
N PRO A 66 0.40 17.03 -2.50
CA PRO A 66 1.08 16.35 -3.59
C PRO A 66 2.25 17.16 -4.19
N VAL A 67 3.33 17.34 -3.41
CA VAL A 67 4.49 18.18 -3.81
C VAL A 67 5.69 17.42 -4.41
N LEU A 68 5.72 16.09 -4.30
CA LEU A 68 6.71 15.24 -4.99
C LEU A 68 6.64 15.46 -6.50
N ASP A 69 7.79 15.66 -7.14
CA ASP A 69 7.88 15.89 -8.58
C ASP A 69 7.71 14.57 -9.35
N LEU A 70 6.55 13.91 -9.38
CA LEU A 70 6.41 12.57 -9.99
C LEU A 70 6.10 12.58 -11.50
N ALA A 71 5.65 13.72 -12.03
CA ALA A 71 5.20 13.83 -13.42
C ALA A 71 6.34 13.56 -14.43
N GLY A 72 5.97 13.04 -15.60
CA GLY A 72 6.88 12.74 -16.70
C GLY A 72 6.71 11.33 -17.27
N GLU A 73 7.57 11.02 -18.23
CA GLU A 73 7.69 9.68 -18.82
C GLU A 73 8.75 8.87 -18.06
N HIS A 74 8.38 7.65 -17.70
CA HIS A 74 9.19 6.73 -16.90
C HIS A 74 9.06 5.30 -17.41
N THR A 75 9.88 4.44 -16.84
CA THR A 75 9.56 3.03 -16.64
C THR A 75 9.33 2.78 -15.16
N LEU A 76 8.74 1.64 -14.77
CA LEU A 76 8.66 1.29 -13.34
C LEU A 76 10.03 1.26 -12.66
N GLY A 77 11.07 0.81 -13.37
CA GLY A 77 12.44 0.80 -12.85
C GLY A 77 13.00 2.20 -12.64
N SER A 78 12.86 3.08 -13.64
CA SER A 78 13.40 4.44 -13.54
C SER A 78 12.66 5.28 -12.50
N LEU A 79 11.34 5.07 -12.32
CA LEU A 79 10.61 5.72 -11.23
C LEU A 79 11.11 5.22 -9.87
N ALA A 80 11.30 3.91 -9.70
CA ALA A 80 11.81 3.35 -8.45
C ALA A 80 13.20 3.90 -8.08
N GLU A 81 14.11 4.03 -9.04
CA GLU A 81 15.43 4.68 -8.85
C GLU A 81 15.26 6.16 -8.49
N ARG A 82 14.32 6.86 -9.13
CA ARG A 82 14.05 8.26 -8.85
C ARG A 82 13.54 8.50 -7.43
N LEU A 83 12.75 7.59 -6.88
CA LEU A 83 12.27 7.67 -5.51
C LEU A 83 13.40 7.64 -4.47
N ASP A 84 14.57 7.06 -4.79
CA ASP A 84 15.73 7.04 -3.89
C ASP A 84 16.28 8.45 -3.62
N GLY A 85 16.01 9.41 -4.52
CA GLY A 85 16.42 10.80 -4.39
C GLY A 85 15.36 11.74 -3.81
N LEU A 86 14.14 11.26 -3.54
CA LEU A 86 13.05 12.09 -3.04
C LEU A 86 12.87 11.94 -1.53
N ASP A 87 12.59 13.07 -0.87
CA ASP A 87 12.13 13.03 0.52
C ASP A 87 10.62 12.74 0.56
N LEU A 88 10.27 11.50 0.88
CA LEU A 88 8.89 11.01 0.92
C LEU A 88 8.15 11.40 2.20
N PHE A 89 8.82 12.03 3.16
CA PHE A 89 8.24 12.39 4.45
C PHE A 89 8.47 13.87 4.75
N PRO A 90 7.45 14.61 5.22
CA PRO A 90 7.67 15.97 5.73
C PRO A 90 8.51 15.98 7.01
N ASP A 91 8.31 14.98 7.87
CA ASP A 91 8.97 14.80 9.16
C ASP A 91 9.51 13.35 9.26
N PRO A 92 10.56 13.08 10.05
CA PRO A 92 11.00 11.71 10.29
C PRO A 92 9.84 10.81 10.75
N PRO A 93 9.66 9.62 10.14
CA PRO A 93 8.54 8.76 10.50
C PRO A 93 8.64 8.25 11.93
N GLU A 94 7.51 7.93 12.55
CA GLU A 94 7.47 7.35 13.90
C GLU A 94 8.22 6.00 13.99
N ARG A 95 8.33 5.28 12.87
CA ARG A 95 9.00 3.98 12.74
C ARG A 95 9.83 3.95 11.47
N GLU A 96 11.05 3.41 11.54
CA GLU A 96 11.91 3.31 10.34
C GLU A 96 11.29 2.48 9.22
N ASP A 97 10.55 1.40 9.56
CA ASP A 97 9.85 0.57 8.56
C ASP A 97 8.80 1.36 7.75
N SER A 98 8.27 2.48 8.29
CA SER A 98 7.31 3.33 7.58
C SER A 98 7.87 3.84 6.26
N ARG A 99 9.18 4.02 6.14
CA ARG A 99 9.84 4.44 4.90
C ARG A 99 9.55 3.46 3.76
N ASN A 100 9.56 2.17 4.05
CA ASN A 100 9.25 1.14 3.08
C ASN A 100 7.77 1.18 2.69
N TYR A 101 6.86 1.30 3.66
CA TYR A 101 5.41 1.36 3.38
C TYR A 101 5.04 2.54 2.48
N ARG A 102 5.59 3.73 2.76
CA ARG A 102 5.37 4.93 1.95
C ARG A 102 5.90 4.75 0.52
N ARG A 103 7.11 4.20 0.38
CA ARG A 103 7.68 3.89 -0.93
C ARG A 103 6.81 2.91 -1.69
N TRP A 104 6.39 1.81 -1.05
CA TRP A 104 5.57 0.78 -1.68
C TRP A 104 4.17 1.27 -2.05
N ALA A 105 3.60 2.24 -1.34
CA ALA A 105 2.35 2.88 -1.72
C ALA A 105 2.48 3.57 -3.10
N ILE A 106 3.55 4.34 -3.29
CA ILE A 106 3.82 5.04 -4.57
C ILE A 106 4.16 4.03 -5.67
N GLU A 107 5.03 3.05 -5.39
CA GLU A 107 5.41 2.02 -6.37
C GLU A 107 4.23 1.13 -6.78
N SER A 108 3.30 0.84 -5.87
CA SER A 108 2.08 0.10 -6.18
C SER A 108 1.14 0.91 -7.05
N ALA A 109 0.97 2.22 -6.76
CA ALA A 109 0.19 3.12 -7.62
C ALA A 109 0.78 3.23 -9.02
N ALA A 110 2.11 3.28 -9.12
CA ALA A 110 2.82 3.29 -10.39
C ALA A 110 2.66 1.99 -11.16
N LEU A 111 2.76 0.84 -10.48
CA LEU A 111 2.52 -0.47 -11.09
C LEU A 111 1.09 -0.59 -11.61
N ASP A 112 0.09 -0.20 -10.82
CA ASP A 112 -1.31 -0.20 -11.24
C ASP A 112 -1.52 0.69 -12.48
N LEU A 113 -0.97 1.92 -12.46
CA LEU A 113 -1.06 2.85 -13.59
C LEU A 113 -0.41 2.28 -14.85
N ALA A 114 0.81 1.76 -14.74
CA ALA A 114 1.55 1.20 -15.89
C ALA A 114 0.82 -0.02 -16.49
N LEU A 115 0.23 -0.87 -15.66
CA LEU A 115 -0.56 -2.02 -16.10
C LEU A 115 -1.83 -1.59 -16.85
N ARG A 116 -2.53 -0.57 -16.34
CA ARG A 116 -3.73 0.01 -16.99
C ARG A 116 -3.40 0.66 -18.32
N GLN A 117 -2.36 1.50 -18.37
CA GLN A 117 -1.88 2.12 -19.61
C GLN A 117 -1.49 1.08 -20.66
N ALA A 118 -0.94 -0.06 -20.22
CA ALA A 118 -0.62 -1.18 -21.10
C ALA A 118 -1.82 -2.05 -21.48
N GLY A 119 -2.99 -1.87 -20.83
CA GLY A 119 -4.16 -2.73 -21.00
C GLY A 119 -3.92 -4.19 -20.59
N ARG A 120 -3.07 -4.43 -19.57
CA ARG A 120 -2.66 -5.78 -19.15
C ARG A 120 -2.85 -6.00 -17.66
N SER A 121 -3.18 -7.21 -17.26
CA SER A 121 -3.17 -7.59 -15.85
C SER A 121 -1.75 -7.91 -15.36
N LEU A 122 -1.53 -7.85 -14.04
CA LEU A 122 -0.27 -8.29 -13.44
C LEU A 122 0.03 -9.77 -13.77
N GLY A 123 -1.00 -10.62 -13.76
CA GLY A 123 -0.88 -12.03 -14.13
C GLY A 123 -0.34 -12.20 -15.55
N ASP A 124 -0.86 -11.43 -16.50
CA ASP A 124 -0.43 -11.48 -17.90
C ASP A 124 1.02 -11.03 -18.09
N VAL A 125 1.45 -9.99 -17.37
CA VAL A 125 2.85 -9.52 -17.42
C VAL A 125 3.80 -10.54 -16.81
N LEU A 126 3.39 -11.17 -15.71
CA LEU A 126 4.20 -12.18 -15.02
C LEU A 126 4.13 -13.57 -15.67
N GLY A 127 3.26 -13.79 -16.65
CA GLY A 127 2.99 -15.10 -17.24
C GLY A 127 2.42 -16.10 -16.22
N ARG A 128 1.58 -15.62 -15.31
CA ARG A 128 0.98 -16.41 -14.21
C ARG A 128 -0.52 -16.30 -14.23
N GLU A 129 -1.18 -17.46 -14.23
CA GLU A 129 -2.62 -17.55 -14.04
C GLU A 129 -2.97 -17.30 -12.56
N PRO A 130 -3.85 -16.31 -12.26
CA PRO A 130 -4.35 -16.10 -10.90
C PRO A 130 -5.06 -17.35 -10.37
N LYS A 131 -4.79 -17.71 -9.11
CA LYS A 131 -5.43 -18.85 -8.43
C LYS A 131 -6.17 -18.38 -7.18
N PRO A 132 -7.22 -19.10 -6.76
CA PRO A 132 -7.89 -18.83 -5.49
C PRO A 132 -6.89 -18.82 -4.32
N LEU A 133 -7.09 -17.90 -3.38
CA LEU A 133 -6.30 -17.78 -2.17
C LEU A 133 -7.09 -18.31 -0.98
N HIS A 134 -6.39 -18.93 -0.03
CA HIS A 134 -6.93 -19.26 1.28
C HIS A 134 -6.44 -18.23 2.29
N TYR A 135 -7.38 -17.63 3.02
CA TYR A 135 -7.09 -16.61 4.03
C TYR A 135 -7.04 -17.24 5.42
N VAL A 136 -6.14 -16.74 6.26
CA VAL A 136 -6.07 -17.07 7.69
C VAL A 136 -6.27 -15.79 8.49
N VAL A 137 -7.16 -15.83 9.46
CA VAL A 137 -7.44 -14.69 10.34
C VAL A 137 -6.50 -14.72 11.53
N SER A 138 -5.64 -13.70 11.66
CA SER A 138 -4.82 -13.53 12.87
C SER A 138 -5.69 -13.02 14.02
N MET A 139 -6.01 -13.91 14.94
CA MET A 139 -6.86 -13.60 16.09
C MET A 139 -6.12 -12.85 17.22
N ARG A 140 -4.81 -12.60 17.08
CA ARG A 140 -3.96 -11.99 18.12
C ARG A 140 -4.12 -12.70 19.47
N LEU A 141 -4.11 -14.03 19.46
CA LEU A 141 -4.08 -14.86 20.68
C LEU A 141 -2.66 -14.79 21.26
N GLY A 142 -2.54 -14.55 22.56
CA GLY A 142 -1.26 -14.35 23.23
C GLY A 142 -0.76 -12.93 23.02
N GLY A 143 -0.83 -12.11 24.06
CA GLY A 143 0.04 -10.93 24.13
C GLY A 143 1.51 -11.37 24.26
N LEU A 144 2.45 -10.45 24.06
CA LEU A 144 3.88 -10.72 24.32
C LEU A 144 4.11 -11.11 25.79
N GLU A 145 3.26 -10.63 26.70
CA GLU A 145 3.23 -10.99 28.12
C GLU A 145 1.77 -11.17 28.59
N PRO A 146 1.19 -12.38 28.43
CA PRO A 146 -0.21 -12.59 28.76
C PRO A 146 -0.39 -12.65 30.29
N LYS A 147 -1.32 -11.85 30.82
CA LYS A 147 -1.67 -11.85 32.25
C LYS A 147 -2.43 -13.11 32.68
N GLN A 148 -2.99 -13.86 31.72
CA GLN A 148 -3.74 -15.10 31.93
C GLN A 148 -3.46 -16.07 30.78
N PRO A 149 -3.61 -17.39 30.99
CA PRO A 149 -3.50 -18.37 29.91
C PRO A 149 -4.51 -18.06 28.79
N GLU A 150 -4.09 -18.27 27.55
CA GLU A 150 -4.98 -18.17 26.40
C GLU A 150 -6.09 -19.22 26.47
N THR A 151 -7.29 -18.85 26.02
CA THR A 151 -8.45 -19.74 25.95
C THR A 151 -9.03 -19.75 24.53
N SER A 152 -9.80 -20.78 24.20
CA SER A 152 -10.46 -20.89 22.90
C SER A 152 -11.67 -19.96 22.74
N ALA A 153 -12.05 -19.17 23.75
CA ALA A 153 -13.27 -18.36 23.73
C ALA A 153 -13.35 -17.45 22.50
N ARG A 154 -12.27 -16.73 22.19
CA ARG A 154 -12.22 -15.81 21.04
C ARG A 154 -12.35 -16.53 19.69
N LEU A 155 -11.83 -17.76 19.59
CA LEU A 155 -12.00 -18.59 18.40
C LEU A 155 -13.48 -18.99 18.25
N VAL A 156 -14.12 -19.43 19.34
CA VAL A 156 -15.54 -19.80 19.33
C VAL A 156 -16.41 -18.59 18.94
N ASP A 157 -16.16 -17.41 19.53
CA ASP A 157 -16.89 -16.17 19.19
C ASP A 157 -16.79 -15.79 17.71
N VAL A 158 -15.63 -16.03 17.08
CA VAL A 158 -15.44 -15.78 15.65
C VAL A 158 -16.18 -16.83 14.83
N LEU A 159 -16.09 -18.11 15.18
CA LEU A 159 -16.80 -19.18 14.47
C LEU A 159 -18.32 -18.98 14.53
N ASP A 160 -18.87 -18.54 15.66
CA ASP A 160 -20.30 -18.27 15.81
C ASP A 160 -20.81 -17.13 14.92
N ARG A 161 -19.93 -16.18 14.56
CA ARG A 161 -20.27 -15.07 13.64
C ARG A 161 -20.21 -15.48 12.17
N TYR A 162 -19.52 -16.58 11.85
CA TYR A 162 -19.37 -17.11 10.50
C TYR A 162 -19.72 -18.61 10.47
N PRO A 163 -21.00 -18.98 10.71
CA PRO A 163 -21.43 -20.34 10.52
C PRO A 163 -21.29 -20.67 9.03
N GLY A 164 -20.51 -21.70 8.72
CA GLY A 164 -20.21 -22.10 7.33
C GLY A 164 -21.42 -22.42 6.48
#